data_AF-A0A0K8RF94-F1
#
_entry.id   AF-A0A0K8RF94-F1
#
_cell.length_a   1.000
_cell.length_b   1.000
_cell.length_c   1.000
_cell.angle_alpha   90.00
_cell.angle_beta   90.00
_cell.angle_gamma   90.00
#
_symmetry.space_group_name_H-M   'P 1'
#
loop_
_entity.id
_entity.type
_entity.pdbx_description
1 polymer ?
#
loop_
_entity_poly.entity_id
_entity_poly.type
_entity_poly.pdbx_seq_one_letter_code
_entity_poly.pdbx_strand_id
1 'polypeptide(L)'
;MGIVLCRTARRIHIVSGTDAMTPCLLAFTVHIVMVSGVPEESVTIYPGNKNKGIPNITIAYALDSYVDKTEATEWLKIVQEKAQAQLSATLSAPVILENVRIWTPRSGLLDVLRQVTRDGMLYPLQALHGMRIFFSMSYNPDIICLVTKASIGDGGTLSQVPGYGVYKTLCEKEVPLLLYYNEDDPEFAGTMLSGLIFQSINRKRARYVDDYEKLTSKPNRIWSYLRKCNKKYKSVANSEHEYQVPLYRDELYGAYWD
;
A
#
# COMPACT_ATOMS: atom_id res chain seq x y z
N MET A 1 1.38 -21.93 34.22
CA MET A 1 0.58 -21.85 35.46
C MET A 1 1.53 -21.37 36.57
N GLY A 2 1.20 -20.29 37.27
CA GLY A 2 1.94 -19.85 38.49
C GLY A 2 2.88 -18.67 38.32
N ILE A 3 2.32 -17.46 38.38
CA ILE A 3 3.00 -16.21 38.78
C ILE A 3 3.31 -16.31 40.27
N VAL A 4 4.49 -15.86 40.73
CA VAL A 4 4.58 -15.17 42.03
C VAL A 4 5.47 -13.93 41.91
N LEU A 5 4.80 -12.82 42.17
CA LEU A 5 5.28 -11.46 42.29
C LEU A 5 5.77 -11.19 43.73
N CYS A 6 6.89 -10.47 43.80
CA CYS A 6 7.05 -9.24 44.58
C CYS A 6 7.29 -9.32 46.10
N ARG A 7 7.83 -8.19 46.57
CA ARG A 7 8.04 -7.67 47.95
C ARG A 7 9.45 -7.94 48.49
N THR A 8 10.19 -6.99 49.05
CA THR A 8 9.83 -5.65 49.55
C THR A 8 11.08 -4.80 49.71
N ALA A 9 10.94 -3.49 49.52
CA ALA A 9 11.89 -2.47 49.92
C ALA A 9 11.88 -2.23 51.45
N ARG A 10 13.04 -1.90 52.03
CA ARG A 10 13.26 -0.80 53.01
C ARG A 10 14.73 -0.82 53.45
N ARG A 11 15.47 0.24 53.10
CA ARG A 11 15.83 1.42 53.92
C ARG A 11 17.00 1.18 54.89
N ILE A 12 18.15 1.68 54.44
CA ILE A 12 19.08 2.61 55.10
C ILE A 12 19.37 2.35 56.59
N HIS A 13 20.62 1.97 56.86
CA HIS A 13 21.40 2.56 57.93
C HIS A 13 22.82 2.82 57.43
N ILE A 14 23.22 4.10 57.45
CA ILE A 14 24.60 4.54 57.31
C ILE A 14 25.23 4.39 58.70
N VAL A 15 26.33 3.62 58.80
CA VAL A 15 27.32 3.79 59.86
C VAL A 15 28.71 3.74 59.21
N SER A 16 29.44 4.80 59.49
CA SER A 16 30.83 5.11 59.21
C SER A 16 31.79 3.95 59.51
N GLY A 17 32.72 3.71 58.59
CA GLY A 17 33.87 2.83 58.77
C GLY A 17 34.85 3.06 57.62
N THR A 18 35.84 3.90 57.88
CA THR A 18 36.96 4.20 56.99
C THR A 18 37.79 2.95 56.74
N ASP A 19 37.97 2.56 55.49
CA ASP A 19 39.20 1.90 55.04
C ASP A 19 39.42 2.18 53.56
N ALA A 20 40.58 2.77 53.29
CA ALA A 20 41.03 3.14 51.97
C ALA A 20 41.48 1.87 51.22
N MET A 21 40.78 1.54 50.13
CA MET A 21 41.31 0.66 49.10
C MET A 21 41.06 1.27 47.72
N THR A 22 42.18 1.53 47.06
CA THR A 22 42.38 2.02 45.70
C THR A 22 41.48 1.32 44.67
N PRO A 23 40.61 2.02 43.93
CA PRO A 23 39.90 1.41 42.81
C PRO A 23 40.74 1.47 41.54
N CYS A 24 41.09 0.29 41.02
CA CYS A 24 41.59 0.10 39.67
C CYS A 24 40.52 0.58 38.68
N LEU A 25 40.72 1.75 38.08
CA LEU A 25 39.91 2.26 36.97
C LEU A 25 40.20 1.41 35.73
N LEU A 26 39.41 0.36 35.50
CA LEU A 26 39.23 -0.22 34.17
C LEU A 26 38.39 0.76 33.36
N ALA A 27 39.08 1.63 32.61
CA ALA A 27 38.46 2.47 31.60
C ALA A 27 37.98 1.58 30.45
N PHE A 28 36.71 1.17 30.50
CA PHE A 28 36.01 0.69 29.31
C PHE A 28 35.80 1.90 28.40
N THR A 29 36.68 2.07 27.42
CA THR A 29 36.46 2.95 26.29
C THR A 29 35.28 2.42 25.49
N VAL A 30 34.09 2.93 25.81
CA VAL A 30 32.91 2.83 24.96
C VAL A 30 33.27 3.53 23.65
N HIS A 31 33.69 2.76 22.67
CA HIS A 31 33.76 3.23 21.30
C HIS A 31 32.31 3.36 20.85
N ILE A 32 31.76 4.57 21.00
CA ILE A 32 30.59 4.96 20.22
C ILE A 32 31.06 4.95 18.78
N VAL A 33 30.85 3.83 18.10
CA VAL A 33 30.92 3.79 16.64
C VAL A 33 29.79 4.70 16.18
N MET A 34 30.14 5.95 15.87
CA MET A 34 29.28 6.82 15.08
C MET A 34 29.15 6.14 13.72
N VAL A 35 28.13 5.29 13.59
CA VAL A 35 27.63 4.91 12.27
C VAL A 35 27.21 6.22 11.65
N SER A 36 27.98 6.68 10.66
CA SER A 36 27.65 7.84 9.84
C SER A 36 26.33 7.54 9.12
N GLY A 37 25.23 7.81 9.81
CA GLY A 37 23.89 7.74 9.24
C GLY A 37 23.85 8.71 8.08
N VAL A 38 23.58 8.17 6.89
CA VAL A 38 23.16 8.97 5.73
C VAL A 38 22.04 9.90 6.22
N PRO A 39 22.10 11.22 5.94
CA PRO A 39 21.07 12.14 6.42
C PRO A 39 19.70 11.66 5.96
N GLU A 40 18.77 11.53 6.92
CA GLU A 40 17.39 11.10 6.69
C GLU A 40 16.70 12.11 5.77
N GLU A 41 16.59 11.78 4.48
CA GLU A 41 15.86 12.63 3.54
C GLU A 41 14.37 12.55 3.88
N SER A 42 13.88 13.62 4.49
CA SER A 42 12.46 13.79 4.78
C SER A 42 11.75 14.28 3.51
N VAL A 43 10.58 13.70 3.22
CA VAL A 43 9.76 14.06 2.06
C VAL A 43 8.39 14.58 2.48
N THR A 44 7.87 15.55 1.71
CA THR A 44 6.52 16.07 1.86
C THR A 44 5.61 15.58 0.75
N ILE A 45 4.35 15.31 1.10
CA ILE A 45 3.34 14.75 0.19
C ILE A 45 2.49 15.88 -0.39
N TYR A 46 2.28 15.88 -1.71
CA TYR A 46 1.34 16.78 -2.38
C TYR A 46 0.49 16.05 -3.43
N PRO A 47 -0.71 16.57 -3.77
CA PRO A 47 -1.51 15.99 -4.84
C PRO A 47 -0.84 16.19 -6.20
N GLY A 48 -0.42 15.11 -6.87
CA GLY A 48 0.27 15.19 -8.16
C GLY A 48 -0.60 15.65 -9.31
N ASN A 49 -1.92 15.51 -9.18
CA ASN A 49 -2.89 16.01 -10.15
C ASN A 49 -3.27 17.50 -9.95
N LYS A 50 -2.69 18.20 -8.95
CA LYS A 50 -3.00 19.61 -8.72
C LYS A 50 -2.60 20.45 -9.94
N ASN A 51 -3.56 21.19 -10.50
CA ASN A 51 -3.42 22.00 -11.72
C ASN A 51 -3.07 21.21 -12.99
N LYS A 52 -3.13 19.87 -12.96
CA LYS A 52 -3.05 19.03 -14.16
C LYS A 52 -4.46 18.83 -14.72
N GLY A 53 -4.57 18.71 -16.04
CA GLY A 53 -5.84 18.62 -16.77
C GLY A 53 -6.69 17.42 -16.36
N ILE A 54 -6.54 16.31 -17.07
CA ILE A 54 -7.27 15.06 -16.82
C ILE A 54 -6.71 14.40 -15.55
N PRO A 55 -7.55 14.00 -14.57
CA PRO A 55 -7.08 13.31 -13.37
C PRO A 55 -6.42 11.96 -13.71
N ASN A 56 -5.28 11.69 -13.07
CA ASN A 56 -4.53 10.46 -13.22
C ASN A 56 -4.57 9.66 -11.91
N ILE A 57 -4.91 8.37 -11.98
CA ILE A 57 -4.95 7.44 -10.85
C ILE A 57 -3.84 6.43 -11.09
N THR A 58 -2.91 6.32 -10.15
CA THR A 58 -1.80 5.37 -10.25
C THR A 58 -2.20 4.01 -9.73
N ILE A 59 -1.87 2.97 -10.49
CA ILE A 59 -2.07 1.58 -10.11
C ILE A 59 -0.74 0.84 -10.24
N ALA A 60 -0.49 -0.06 -9.30
CA ALA A 60 0.64 -0.98 -9.37
C ALA A 60 0.14 -2.41 -9.18
N TYR A 61 0.69 -3.35 -9.97
CA TYR A 61 0.30 -4.75 -9.97
C TYR A 61 1.36 -5.63 -9.31
N ALA A 62 0.97 -6.25 -8.20
CA ALA A 62 1.71 -7.31 -7.54
C ALA A 62 1.31 -8.65 -8.18
N LEU A 63 2.26 -9.39 -8.73
CA LEU A 63 2.03 -10.70 -9.32
C LEU A 63 2.33 -11.80 -8.29
N ASP A 64 1.35 -12.65 -8.03
CA ASP A 64 1.54 -13.85 -7.22
C ASP A 64 2.56 -14.81 -7.89
N SER A 65 3.16 -15.71 -7.09
CA SER A 65 4.24 -16.61 -7.48
C SER A 65 3.91 -17.55 -8.64
N TYR A 66 2.62 -17.75 -8.91
CA TYR A 66 2.12 -18.65 -9.97
C TYR A 66 1.70 -17.93 -11.25
N VAL A 67 1.81 -16.60 -11.27
CA VAL A 67 1.47 -15.77 -12.43
C VAL A 67 2.76 -15.49 -13.21
N ASP A 68 2.81 -15.91 -14.48
CA ASP A 68 3.94 -15.58 -15.35
C ASP A 68 3.94 -14.07 -15.63
N LYS A 69 5.12 -13.46 -15.49
CA LYS A 69 5.24 -11.99 -15.59
C LYS A 69 5.03 -11.50 -17.02
N THR A 70 5.51 -12.24 -18.01
CA THR A 70 5.45 -11.83 -19.41
C THR A 70 4.00 -11.89 -19.89
N GLU A 71 3.34 -13.03 -19.69
CA GLU A 71 1.93 -13.24 -20.04
C GLU A 71 1.04 -12.24 -19.31
N ALA A 72 1.23 -12.08 -17.99
CA ALA A 72 0.44 -11.13 -17.21
C ALA A 72 0.66 -9.68 -17.64
N THR A 73 1.85 -9.32 -18.11
CA THR A 73 2.12 -7.94 -18.57
C THR A 73 1.35 -7.65 -19.86
N GLU A 74 1.27 -8.59 -20.79
CA GLU A 74 0.49 -8.44 -22.02
C GLU A 74 -1.00 -8.40 -21.72
N TRP A 75 -1.48 -9.34 -20.91
CA TRP A 75 -2.85 -9.39 -20.42
C TRP A 75 -3.27 -8.08 -19.72
N LEU A 76 -2.43 -7.56 -18.81
CA LEU A 76 -2.70 -6.34 -18.05
C LEU A 76 -2.85 -5.09 -18.93
N LYS A 77 -2.23 -5.04 -20.12
CA LYS A 77 -2.43 -3.91 -21.06
C LYS A 77 -3.90 -3.83 -21.47
N ILE A 78 -4.49 -4.94 -21.88
CA ILE A 78 -5.90 -5.03 -22.31
C ILE A 78 -6.82 -4.74 -21.12
N VAL A 79 -6.55 -5.38 -19.96
CA VAL A 79 -7.30 -5.13 -18.71
C VAL A 79 -7.33 -3.64 -18.37
N GLN A 80 -6.18 -2.97 -18.45
CA GLN A 80 -6.06 -1.57 -18.06
C GLN A 80 -6.74 -0.61 -19.03
N GLU A 81 -6.57 -0.83 -20.34
CA GLU A 81 -7.26 -0.05 -21.37
C GLU A 81 -8.78 -0.15 -21.20
N LYS A 82 -9.29 -1.36 -21.03
CA LYS A 82 -10.72 -1.61 -20.78
C LYS A 82 -11.19 -0.96 -19.48
N ALA A 83 -10.43 -1.11 -18.40
CA ALA A 83 -10.77 -0.54 -17.10
C ALA A 83 -10.85 0.99 -17.16
N GLN A 84 -9.90 1.64 -17.84
CA GLN A 84 -9.87 3.09 -18.01
C GLN A 84 -11.05 3.59 -18.84
N ALA A 85 -11.34 2.93 -19.96
CA ALA A 85 -12.46 3.29 -20.83
C ALA A 85 -13.78 3.21 -20.06
N GLN A 86 -14.03 2.10 -19.36
CA GLN A 86 -15.25 1.93 -18.57
C GLN A 86 -15.33 2.85 -17.37
N LEU A 87 -14.21 3.14 -16.70
CA LEU A 87 -14.20 4.03 -15.55
C LEU A 87 -14.53 5.45 -15.99
N SER A 88 -13.93 5.89 -17.11
CA SER A 88 -14.22 7.19 -17.70
C SER A 88 -15.69 7.33 -18.10
N ALA A 89 -16.26 6.28 -18.70
CA ALA A 89 -17.68 6.24 -19.07
C ALA A 89 -18.59 6.30 -17.82
N THR A 90 -18.30 5.47 -16.81
CA THR A 90 -19.07 5.39 -15.56
C THR A 90 -19.07 6.72 -14.81
N LEU A 91 -17.94 7.43 -14.82
CA LEU A 91 -17.80 8.74 -14.17
C LEU A 91 -18.31 9.91 -15.04
N SER A 92 -18.72 9.62 -16.28
CA SER A 92 -19.05 10.62 -17.31
C SER A 92 -17.95 11.70 -17.45
N ALA A 93 -16.69 11.29 -17.28
CA ALA A 93 -15.56 12.19 -17.25
C ALA A 93 -14.26 11.44 -17.57
N PRO A 94 -13.34 12.00 -18.37
CA PRO A 94 -12.09 11.33 -18.67
C PRO A 94 -11.24 11.19 -17.41
N VAL A 95 -10.60 10.02 -17.30
CA VAL A 95 -9.59 9.69 -16.29
C VAL A 95 -8.46 8.91 -16.94
N ILE A 96 -7.27 9.03 -16.40
CA ILE A 96 -6.11 8.22 -16.78
C ILE A 96 -5.87 7.19 -15.68
N LEU A 97 -5.71 5.93 -16.06
CA LEU A 97 -5.16 4.88 -15.21
C LEU A 97 -3.70 4.68 -15.61
N GLU A 98 -2.77 5.12 -14.78
CA GLU A 98 -1.33 4.97 -15.02
C GLU A 98 -0.80 3.73 -14.30
N ASN A 99 -0.24 2.78 -15.05
CA ASN A 99 0.50 1.68 -14.47
C ASN A 99 1.89 2.17 -14.07
N VAL A 100 2.19 2.21 -12.77
CA VAL A 100 3.49 2.65 -12.29
C VAL A 100 4.46 1.49 -12.05
N ARG A 101 3.97 0.26 -11.89
CA ARG A 101 4.82 -0.91 -11.62
C ARG A 101 4.08 -2.23 -11.81
N ILE A 102 4.77 -3.22 -12.37
CA ILE A 102 4.42 -4.65 -12.31
C ILE A 102 5.60 -5.39 -11.68
N TRP A 103 5.38 -6.10 -10.57
CA TRP A 103 6.46 -6.80 -9.87
C TRP A 103 5.97 -8.03 -9.12
N THR A 104 6.89 -8.93 -8.79
CA THR A 104 6.66 -10.03 -7.84
C THR A 104 6.94 -9.52 -6.42
N PRO A 105 5.99 -9.63 -5.47
CA PRO A 105 6.19 -9.16 -4.11
C PRO A 105 7.36 -9.82 -3.38
N ARG A 106 7.86 -9.14 -2.34
CA ARG A 106 8.85 -9.70 -1.42
C ARG A 106 8.26 -10.87 -0.63
N SER A 107 9.13 -11.77 -0.16
CA SER A 107 8.76 -12.96 0.63
C SER A 107 7.78 -12.65 1.76
N GLY A 108 7.99 -11.55 2.49
CA GLY A 108 7.08 -11.15 3.57
C GLY A 108 5.61 -10.99 3.16
N LEU A 109 5.32 -10.40 1.99
CA LEU A 109 3.93 -10.36 1.49
C LEU A 109 3.47 -11.73 1.01
N LEU A 110 4.33 -12.48 0.33
CA LEU A 110 3.99 -13.83 -0.14
C LEU A 110 3.64 -14.75 1.04
N ASP A 111 4.32 -14.63 2.17
CA ASP A 111 4.04 -15.41 3.38
C ASP A 111 2.71 -15.02 4.02
N VAL A 112 2.38 -13.72 4.05
CA VAL A 112 1.04 -13.25 4.46
C VAL A 112 -0.04 -13.84 3.56
N LEU A 113 0.17 -13.83 2.24
CA LEU A 113 -0.78 -14.38 1.26
C LEU A 113 -0.94 -15.90 1.40
N ARG A 114 0.15 -16.63 1.64
CA ARG A 114 0.13 -18.08 1.91
C ARG A 114 -0.66 -18.41 3.17
N GLN A 115 -0.49 -17.67 4.27
CA GLN A 115 -1.21 -17.91 5.53
C GLN A 115 -2.73 -17.74 5.41
N VAL A 116 -3.17 -16.88 4.49
CA VAL A 116 -4.59 -16.60 4.24
C VAL A 116 -5.13 -17.37 3.04
N THR A 117 -4.31 -18.22 2.42
CA THR A 117 -4.74 -19.14 1.37
C THR A 117 -4.95 -20.52 1.99
N ARG A 118 -6.15 -21.10 1.81
CA ARG A 118 -6.49 -22.44 2.33
C ARG A 118 -7.20 -23.21 1.24
N ASP A 119 -6.83 -24.47 1.06
CA ASP A 119 -7.44 -25.35 0.05
C ASP A 119 -7.43 -24.75 -1.37
N GLY A 120 -6.34 -24.04 -1.71
CA GLY A 120 -6.20 -23.36 -3.01
C GLY A 120 -7.02 -22.08 -3.18
N MET A 121 -7.71 -21.64 -2.12
CA MET A 121 -8.55 -20.44 -2.11
C MET A 121 -7.93 -19.33 -1.28
N LEU A 122 -7.75 -18.16 -1.88
CA LEU A 122 -7.29 -16.94 -1.23
C LEU A 122 -8.46 -16.25 -0.53
N TYR A 123 -8.39 -16.17 0.81
CA TYR A 123 -9.44 -15.55 1.61
C TYR A 123 -9.36 -14.03 1.50
N PRO A 124 -10.34 -13.38 0.83
CA PRO A 124 -10.10 -12.07 0.24
C PRO A 124 -10.01 -10.95 1.27
N LEU A 125 -10.82 -10.99 2.32
CA LEU A 125 -10.81 -9.94 3.35
C LEU A 125 -9.48 -9.94 4.12
N GLN A 126 -8.98 -11.13 4.47
CA GLN A 126 -7.72 -11.33 5.17
C GLN A 126 -6.54 -10.94 4.28
N ALA A 127 -6.55 -11.32 3.00
CA ALA A 127 -5.54 -10.91 2.03
C ALA A 127 -5.46 -9.40 1.88
N LEU A 128 -6.60 -8.73 1.67
CA LEU A 128 -6.66 -7.27 1.58
C LEU A 128 -6.22 -6.57 2.87
N HIS A 129 -6.52 -7.14 4.03
CA HIS A 129 -6.04 -6.63 5.31
C HIS A 129 -4.53 -6.78 5.47
N GLY A 130 -3.99 -7.95 5.13
CA GLY A 130 -2.56 -8.24 5.13
C GLY A 130 -1.78 -7.30 4.20
N MET A 131 -2.25 -7.11 2.96
CA MET A 131 -1.69 -6.14 2.02
C MET A 131 -1.67 -4.73 2.60
N ARG A 132 -2.79 -4.29 3.19
CA ARG A 132 -2.89 -2.95 3.77
C ARG A 132 -1.92 -2.73 4.94
N ILE A 133 -1.67 -3.75 5.76
CA ILE A 133 -0.65 -3.69 6.82
C ILE A 133 0.74 -3.62 6.20
N PHE A 134 1.03 -4.52 5.25
CA PHE A 134 2.33 -4.62 4.60
C PHE A 134 2.73 -3.32 3.91
N PHE A 135 1.80 -2.66 3.21
CA PHE A 135 2.04 -1.40 2.51
C PHE A 135 1.70 -0.15 3.34
N SER A 136 1.41 -0.29 4.64
CA SER A 136 1.04 0.85 5.49
C SER A 136 2.14 1.91 5.62
N MET A 137 3.40 1.49 5.46
CA MET A 137 4.57 2.36 5.49
C MET A 137 5.17 2.61 4.10
N SER A 138 4.63 2.02 3.04
CA SER A 138 5.11 2.17 1.67
C SER A 138 4.79 3.55 1.09
N TYR A 139 5.56 3.96 0.08
CA TYR A 139 5.16 5.09 -0.75
C TYR A 139 4.27 4.57 -1.87
N ASN A 140 3.00 4.96 -1.82
CA ASN A 140 1.98 4.18 -2.49
C ASN A 140 1.56 4.80 -3.83
N PRO A 141 1.31 3.97 -4.87
CA PRO A 141 0.30 4.33 -5.86
C PRO A 141 -1.07 4.51 -5.18
N ASP A 142 -2.05 5.05 -5.90
CA ASP A 142 -3.42 5.14 -5.37
C ASP A 142 -4.03 3.75 -5.14
N ILE A 143 -3.64 2.76 -5.96
CA ILE A 143 -4.13 1.38 -5.93
C ILE A 143 -2.96 0.41 -6.01
N ILE A 144 -2.98 -0.64 -5.16
CA ILE A 144 -2.16 -1.83 -5.32
C ILE A 144 -3.07 -3.02 -5.61
N CYS A 145 -2.90 -3.65 -6.77
CA CYS A 145 -3.71 -4.78 -7.19
C CYS A 145 -2.88 -6.07 -7.15
N LEU A 146 -3.27 -7.05 -6.35
CA LEU A 146 -2.71 -8.38 -6.41
C LEU A 146 -3.38 -9.16 -7.55
N VAL A 147 -2.58 -9.62 -8.50
CA VAL A 147 -2.98 -10.50 -9.59
C VAL A 147 -2.58 -11.93 -9.21
N THR A 148 -3.53 -12.85 -9.14
CA THR A 148 -3.31 -14.22 -8.65
C THR A 148 -4.05 -15.27 -9.47
N LYS A 149 -3.52 -16.50 -9.52
CA LYS A 149 -4.22 -17.70 -10.02
C LYS A 149 -4.95 -18.46 -8.90
N ALA A 150 -4.78 -18.08 -7.63
CA ALA A 150 -5.55 -18.66 -6.54
C ALA A 150 -7.01 -18.22 -6.65
N SER A 151 -7.93 -19.16 -6.42
CA SER A 151 -9.35 -18.85 -6.44
C SER A 151 -9.67 -17.86 -5.33
N ILE A 152 -10.40 -16.79 -5.60
CA ILE A 152 -10.72 -15.78 -4.58
C ILE A 152 -12.07 -16.13 -3.94
N GLY A 153 -12.11 -16.37 -2.63
CA GLY A 153 -13.35 -16.75 -1.96
C GLY A 153 -13.21 -17.01 -0.46
N ASP A 154 -14.34 -17.22 0.22
CA ASP A 154 -14.41 -17.44 1.67
C ASP A 154 -14.81 -18.88 2.06
N GLY A 155 -14.89 -19.79 1.09
CA GLY A 155 -15.34 -21.16 1.29
C GLY A 155 -16.85 -21.29 1.54
N GLY A 156 -17.62 -20.20 1.36
CA GLY A 156 -19.06 -20.14 1.54
C GLY A 156 -19.74 -19.36 0.43
N THR A 157 -20.38 -18.24 0.79
CA THR A 157 -21.15 -17.40 -0.14
C THR A 157 -20.32 -16.72 -1.21
N LEU A 158 -19.04 -16.45 -0.95
CA LEU A 158 -18.12 -15.91 -1.94
C LEU A 158 -17.28 -17.07 -2.49
N SER A 159 -17.77 -17.69 -3.55
CA SER A 159 -17.08 -18.79 -4.20
C SER A 159 -16.52 -18.34 -5.55
N GLN A 160 -15.19 -18.26 -5.65
CA GLN A 160 -14.44 -18.05 -6.90
C GLN A 160 -14.81 -16.75 -7.63
N VAL A 161 -14.73 -15.62 -6.93
CA VAL A 161 -14.99 -14.32 -7.55
C VAL A 161 -13.81 -13.88 -8.42
N PRO A 162 -14.05 -13.20 -9.55
CA PRO A 162 -12.99 -12.75 -10.46
C PRO A 162 -12.17 -11.56 -9.93
N GLY A 163 -12.63 -10.92 -8.86
CA GLY A 163 -11.92 -9.83 -8.20
C GLY A 163 -12.61 -9.44 -6.91
N TYR A 164 -11.89 -8.72 -6.05
CA TYR A 164 -12.41 -8.31 -4.75
C TYR A 164 -11.77 -7.02 -4.24
N GLY A 165 -12.58 -6.16 -3.62
CA GLY A 165 -12.15 -4.87 -3.10
C GLY A 165 -13.18 -4.29 -2.13
N VAL A 166 -12.74 -3.93 -0.92
CA VAL A 166 -13.65 -3.43 0.13
C VAL A 166 -13.36 -2.00 0.57
N TYR A 167 -12.12 -1.53 0.40
CA TYR A 167 -11.71 -0.24 0.92
C TYR A 167 -12.22 0.91 0.06
N LYS A 168 -12.75 1.94 0.73
CA LYS A 168 -13.41 3.11 0.13
C LYS A 168 -12.57 4.37 0.31
N THR A 169 -11.27 4.26 0.06
CA THR A 169 -10.26 5.28 0.43
C THR A 169 -9.48 5.84 -0.75
N LEU A 170 -9.93 5.63 -1.99
CA LEU A 170 -9.21 6.09 -3.19
C LEU A 170 -8.82 7.58 -3.09
N CYS A 171 -7.61 7.93 -3.52
CA CYS A 171 -6.99 9.26 -3.37
C CYS A 171 -6.72 9.74 -1.91
N GLU A 172 -7.18 9.02 -0.88
CA GLU A 172 -6.93 9.36 0.52
C GLU A 172 -5.85 8.47 1.12
N LYS A 173 -5.96 7.17 0.88
CA LYS A 173 -5.00 6.13 1.24
C LYS A 173 -4.98 5.12 0.08
N GLU A 174 -3.89 4.39 -0.02
CA GLU A 174 -3.78 3.26 -0.93
C GLU A 174 -4.97 2.30 -0.77
N VAL A 175 -5.47 1.82 -1.91
CA VAL A 175 -6.54 0.84 -2.00
C VAL A 175 -5.94 -0.47 -2.47
N PRO A 176 -5.83 -1.49 -1.60
CA PRO A 176 -5.50 -2.83 -2.06
C PRO A 176 -6.72 -3.46 -2.73
N LEU A 177 -6.49 -4.11 -3.86
CA LEU A 177 -7.48 -4.87 -4.65
C LEU A 177 -6.93 -6.27 -4.96
N LEU A 178 -7.83 -7.21 -5.20
CA LEU A 178 -7.51 -8.55 -5.72
C LEU A 178 -8.14 -8.70 -7.10
N LEU A 179 -7.40 -9.33 -8.01
CA LEU A 179 -7.87 -9.67 -9.35
C LEU A 179 -7.41 -11.09 -9.69
N TYR A 180 -8.36 -11.92 -10.12
CA TYR A 180 -8.05 -13.26 -10.61
C TYR A 180 -7.47 -13.16 -12.02
N TYR A 181 -6.35 -13.83 -12.24
CA TYR A 181 -5.71 -13.93 -13.54
C TYR A 181 -6.42 -14.98 -14.39
N ASN A 182 -7.16 -14.51 -15.40
CA ASN A 182 -7.76 -15.35 -16.43
C ASN A 182 -7.29 -14.87 -17.80
N GLU A 183 -6.34 -15.59 -18.39
CA GLU A 183 -5.74 -15.26 -19.67
C GLU A 183 -6.77 -15.16 -20.81
N ASP A 184 -7.81 -15.99 -20.76
CA ASP A 184 -8.81 -16.10 -21.82
C ASP A 184 -9.79 -14.91 -21.87
N ASP A 185 -9.90 -14.12 -20.78
CA ASP A 185 -10.89 -13.04 -20.69
C ASP A 185 -10.35 -11.75 -20.04
N PRO A 186 -9.37 -11.08 -20.70
CA PRO A 186 -8.83 -9.81 -20.21
C PRO A 186 -9.87 -8.68 -20.22
N GLU A 187 -10.85 -8.70 -21.12
CA GLU A 187 -11.87 -7.66 -21.18
C GLU A 187 -12.82 -7.71 -19.98
N PHE A 188 -13.22 -8.91 -19.56
CA PHE A 188 -14.01 -9.07 -18.35
C PHE A 188 -13.20 -8.67 -17.11
N ALA A 189 -11.92 -9.03 -17.03
CA ALA A 189 -11.06 -8.61 -15.95
C ALA A 189 -10.90 -7.08 -15.90
N GLY A 190 -10.79 -6.42 -17.05
CA GLY A 190 -10.79 -4.96 -17.14
C GLY A 190 -12.09 -4.33 -16.66
N THR A 191 -13.22 -4.97 -16.98
CA THR A 191 -14.54 -4.56 -16.48
C THR A 191 -14.64 -4.66 -14.96
N MET A 192 -14.18 -5.79 -14.43
CA MET A 192 -14.12 -6.03 -12.98
C MET A 192 -13.23 -5.00 -12.29
N LEU A 193 -12.02 -4.75 -12.81
CA LEU A 193 -11.09 -3.77 -12.27
C LEU A 193 -11.71 -2.37 -12.26
N SER A 194 -12.38 -1.95 -13.34
CA SER A 194 -13.11 -0.67 -13.40
C SER A 194 -14.14 -0.54 -12.26
N GLY A 195 -14.95 -1.58 -12.09
CA GLY A 195 -15.96 -1.65 -11.04
C GLY A 195 -15.36 -1.57 -9.65
N LEU A 196 -14.28 -2.31 -9.38
CA LEU A 196 -13.57 -2.27 -8.10
C LEU A 196 -13.00 -0.87 -7.80
N ILE A 197 -12.40 -0.22 -8.79
CA ILE A 197 -11.87 1.15 -8.67
C ILE A 197 -13.00 2.14 -8.39
N PHE A 198 -14.07 2.12 -9.19
CA PHE A 198 -15.23 2.97 -8.97
C PHE A 198 -15.82 2.77 -7.58
N GLN A 199 -15.97 1.50 -7.17
CA GLN A 199 -16.47 1.16 -5.85
C GLN A 199 -15.55 1.63 -4.73
N SER A 200 -14.24 1.79 -4.95
CA SER A 200 -13.28 2.28 -3.95
C SER A 200 -13.32 3.78 -3.69
N ILE A 201 -14.11 4.54 -4.47
CA ILE A 201 -14.33 5.96 -4.25
C ILE A 201 -15.05 6.20 -2.92
N ASN A 202 -14.55 7.16 -2.13
CA ASN A 202 -15.19 7.57 -0.90
C ASN A 202 -16.41 8.45 -1.18
N ARG A 203 -17.59 7.85 -1.16
CA ARG A 203 -18.89 8.53 -1.37
C ARG A 203 -19.14 9.70 -0.41
N LYS A 204 -18.56 9.69 0.80
CA LYS A 204 -18.70 10.81 1.76
C LYS A 204 -17.91 12.04 1.32
N ARG A 205 -16.89 11.89 0.47
CA ARG A 205 -16.02 12.97 0.02
C ARG A 205 -16.19 13.29 -1.48
N ALA A 206 -16.48 12.28 -2.29
CA ALA A 206 -16.78 12.40 -3.72
C ALA A 206 -18.26 12.70 -3.92
N ARG A 207 -18.61 13.99 -3.94
CA ARG A 207 -20.00 14.40 -4.17
C ARG A 207 -20.47 13.93 -5.54
N TYR A 208 -21.72 13.47 -5.59
CA TYR A 208 -22.44 13.10 -6.82
C TYR A 208 -21.94 11.84 -7.51
N VAL A 209 -21.03 11.06 -6.93
CA VAL A 209 -20.51 9.84 -7.57
C VAL A 209 -21.59 8.81 -7.90
N ASP A 210 -22.71 8.78 -7.15
CA ASP A 210 -23.85 7.89 -7.42
C ASP A 210 -25.02 8.61 -8.14
N ASP A 211 -24.84 9.86 -8.58
CA ASP A 211 -25.87 10.67 -9.25
C ASP A 211 -25.45 10.98 -10.70
N TYR A 212 -25.91 10.16 -11.63
CA TYR A 212 -25.52 10.20 -13.05
C TYR A 212 -25.80 11.55 -13.72
N GLU A 213 -26.97 12.16 -13.44
CA GLU A 213 -27.34 13.45 -13.99
C GLU A 213 -26.39 14.56 -13.50
N LYS A 214 -26.00 14.51 -12.22
CA LYS A 214 -25.04 15.45 -11.65
C LYS A 214 -23.60 15.18 -12.08
N LEU A 215 -23.20 13.93 -12.33
CA LEU A 215 -21.90 13.62 -12.92
C LEU A 215 -21.77 14.24 -14.30
N THR A 216 -22.78 14.05 -15.13
CA THR A 216 -22.82 14.56 -16.52
C THR A 216 -22.86 16.09 -16.54
N SER A 217 -23.72 16.71 -15.72
CA SER A 217 -23.87 18.18 -15.71
C SER A 217 -22.75 18.92 -14.94
N LYS A 218 -22.06 18.25 -14.01
CA LYS A 218 -21.04 18.87 -13.14
C LYS A 218 -19.79 17.97 -12.95
N PRO A 219 -19.11 17.55 -14.04
CA PRO A 219 -17.96 16.62 -13.97
C PRO A 219 -16.79 17.18 -13.14
N ASN A 220 -16.68 18.50 -13.04
CA ASN A 220 -15.68 19.17 -12.20
C ASN A 220 -15.72 18.76 -10.72
N ARG A 221 -16.85 18.24 -10.20
CA ARG A 221 -16.98 17.81 -8.81
C ARG A 221 -16.26 16.50 -8.54
N ILE A 222 -16.45 15.50 -9.40
CA ILE A 222 -15.71 14.25 -9.30
C ILE A 222 -14.23 14.47 -9.63
N TRP A 223 -13.90 15.33 -10.60
CA TRP A 223 -12.52 15.72 -10.88
C TRP A 223 -11.83 16.36 -9.68
N SER A 224 -12.52 17.25 -8.95
CA SER A 224 -11.94 17.83 -7.73
C SER A 224 -11.58 16.79 -6.67
N TYR A 225 -12.32 15.67 -6.62
CA TYR A 225 -11.97 14.53 -5.78
C TYR A 225 -10.76 13.78 -6.34
N LEU A 226 -10.81 13.38 -7.62
CA LEU A 226 -9.75 12.61 -8.28
C LEU A 226 -8.42 13.38 -8.42
N ARG A 227 -8.44 14.72 -8.38
CA ARG A 227 -7.22 15.54 -8.32
C ARG A 227 -6.40 15.35 -7.03
N LYS A 228 -6.92 14.60 -6.05
CA LYS A 228 -6.19 14.20 -4.85
C LYS A 228 -5.37 12.92 -5.03
N CYS A 229 -5.63 12.17 -6.09
CA CYS A 229 -4.87 10.98 -6.48
C CYS A 229 -3.47 11.36 -7.03
N ASN A 230 -2.68 10.34 -7.34
CA ASN A 230 -1.31 10.39 -7.83
C ASN A 230 -0.46 11.27 -6.92
N LYS A 231 -0.43 10.95 -5.63
CA LYS A 231 0.36 11.71 -4.66
C LYS A 231 1.83 11.67 -5.05
N LYS A 232 2.46 12.84 -5.03
CA LYS A 232 3.88 13.03 -5.32
C LYS A 232 4.61 13.45 -4.06
N TYR A 233 5.91 13.30 -4.11
CA TYR A 233 6.81 13.48 -2.98
C TYR A 233 7.89 14.47 -3.38
N LYS A 234 8.16 15.43 -2.50
CA LYS A 234 9.23 16.42 -2.66
C LYS A 234 10.17 16.33 -1.50
N SER A 235 11.47 16.42 -1.77
CA SER A 235 12.46 16.56 -0.72
C SER A 235 12.17 17.82 0.10
N VAL A 236 12.23 17.71 1.42
CA VAL A 236 12.16 18.88 2.32
C VAL A 236 13.38 19.77 2.10
N ALA A 237 14.54 19.18 1.80
CA ALA A 237 15.77 19.92 1.55
C ALA A 237 15.79 20.61 0.19
N ASN A 238 15.06 20.09 -0.80
CA ASN A 238 14.99 20.67 -2.15
C ASN A 238 13.56 20.57 -2.72
N SER A 239 12.75 21.59 -2.42
CA SER A 239 11.32 21.63 -2.81
C SER A 239 11.07 21.78 -4.31
N GLU A 240 12.10 22.11 -5.09
CA GLU A 240 12.01 22.22 -6.55
C GLU A 240 12.11 20.86 -7.24
N HIS A 241 12.72 19.87 -6.58
CA HIS A 241 12.88 18.52 -7.13
C HIS A 241 11.74 17.60 -6.70
N GLU A 242 10.99 17.10 -7.68
CA GLU A 242 10.07 15.98 -7.48
C GLU A 242 10.90 14.71 -7.25
N TYR A 243 10.70 14.09 -6.10
CA TYR A 243 11.42 12.90 -5.69
C TYR A 243 10.63 11.66 -6.12
N GLN A 244 11.23 10.81 -6.95
CA GLN A 244 10.68 9.48 -7.21
C GLN A 244 10.96 8.59 -6.01
N VAL A 245 9.94 8.41 -5.17
CA VAL A 245 10.04 7.54 -4.01
C VAL A 245 9.89 6.07 -4.42
N PRO A 246 10.67 5.15 -3.82
CA PRO A 246 10.51 3.73 -4.04
C PRO A 246 9.17 3.23 -3.46
N LEU A 247 8.64 2.12 -3.99
CA LEU A 247 7.40 1.54 -3.44
C LEU A 247 7.54 1.22 -1.96
N TYR A 248 8.66 0.60 -1.56
CA TYR A 248 8.92 0.31 -0.16
C TYR A 248 9.76 1.42 0.45
N ARG A 249 9.30 1.93 1.58
CA ARG A 249 9.98 3.03 2.26
C ARG A 249 11.38 2.64 2.73
N ASP A 250 11.61 1.38 3.07
CA ASP A 250 12.92 0.87 3.47
C ASP A 250 13.96 0.89 2.33
N GLU A 251 13.55 0.90 1.06
CA GLU A 251 14.45 1.09 -0.09
C GLU A 251 15.06 2.50 -0.10
N LEU A 252 14.35 3.49 0.47
CA LEU A 252 14.83 4.86 0.55
C LEU A 252 15.91 5.03 1.64
N TYR A 253 15.81 4.24 2.72
CA TYR A 253 16.60 4.44 3.93
C TYR A 253 17.76 3.45 4.07
N GLY A 254 18.01 2.62 3.06
CA GLY A 254 18.94 1.49 3.15
C GLY A 254 18.35 0.39 4.02
N ALA A 255 18.38 -0.85 3.54
CA ALA A 255 17.80 -1.99 4.24
C ALA A 255 18.38 -2.12 5.67
N TYR A 256 17.51 -2.12 6.67
CA TYR A 256 17.85 -2.49 8.05
C TYR A 256 17.45 -3.94 8.38
N TRP A 257 17.03 -4.72 7.37
CA TRP A 257 16.52 -6.07 7.54
C TRP A 257 16.96 -6.94 6.36
N ASP A 258 18.22 -7.35 6.39
CA ASP A 258 18.66 -8.62 5.81
C ASP A 258 18.57 -9.72 6.89
#